data_AF-A0A2E4FKE1-F1
#
_entry.id   AF-A0A2E4FKE1-F1
#
_cell.length_a   1.000
_cell.length_b   1.000
_cell.length_c   1.000
_cell.angle_alpha   90.00
_cell.angle_beta   90.00
_cell.angle_gamma   90.00
#
_symmetry.space_group_name_H-M   'P 1'
#
loop_
_entity.id
_entity.type
_entity.pdbx_description
1 polymer ?
#
loop_
_entity_poly.entity_id
_entity_poly.type
_entity_poly.pdbx_seq_one_letter_code
_entity_poly.pdbx_strand_id
1 'polypeptide(L)'
;MAGARQAQRVPASTSSYPWSVTMRTEYRLTYLSAILGLAVWLLTPAIGLAQPRVAVMNFENNSTWRYWGDNLGAAAADELVTQLLKTGSYRMIERSQLAAVLAEQDLGASGAVDASAAANIGRLLGAQLILTGSITQFSIETVSVGFRGLGGSRSKAETILDVRLVDTTTGEILMAESGEGEKTWGGGFFRSANVERDFDAGVAQEALRPAIEQVTETLARQADRFADLEPVEPPAPVAQIVGANDGSFYINQGENLGVAVGQRFEVVRVIDEIKDANGVVLDRITDTVGVLEVTRVLSQSAICTVVEGEATEGDTIQPL
;
A
#
# COMPACT_ATOMS: atom_id res chain seq x y z
N MET A 1 -59.88 27.36 103.72
CA MET A 1 -60.59 28.24 102.76
C MET A 1 -59.93 27.98 101.40
N ALA A 2 -60.55 27.29 100.45
CA ALA A 2 -61.74 27.68 99.65
C ALA A 2 -61.40 28.80 98.65
N GLY A 3 -61.56 28.65 97.32
CA GLY A 3 -61.95 27.50 96.47
C GLY A 3 -61.40 27.68 95.03
N ALA A 4 -61.07 26.63 94.28
CA ALA A 4 -61.96 25.74 93.52
C ALA A 4 -62.61 26.35 92.25
N ARG A 5 -62.20 25.89 91.05
CA ARG A 5 -63.07 25.35 89.97
C ARG A 5 -62.30 24.80 88.73
N GLN A 6 -62.90 23.78 88.11
CA GLN A 6 -62.63 23.18 86.78
C GLN A 6 -63.31 24.02 85.66
N ALA A 7 -63.11 23.90 84.33
CA ALA A 7 -62.05 23.35 83.42
C ALA A 7 -62.36 23.96 81.99
N GLN A 8 -62.31 23.37 80.77
CA GLN A 8 -62.04 22.04 80.20
C GLN A 8 -61.91 22.14 78.64
N ARG A 9 -61.02 21.35 77.98
CA ARG A 9 -60.88 21.13 76.50
C ARG A 9 -60.39 22.34 75.66
N VAL A 10 -59.38 22.28 74.75
CA VAL A 10 -59.07 21.38 73.59
C VAL A 10 -60.09 21.57 72.45
N PRO A 11 -59.73 21.80 71.15
CA PRO A 11 -58.50 21.39 70.42
C PRO A 11 -57.73 22.53 69.68
N ALA A 12 -56.88 22.18 68.70
CA ALA A 12 -55.84 23.02 68.08
C ALA A 12 -56.01 23.30 66.57
N SER A 13 -55.29 24.30 66.04
CA SER A 13 -54.99 24.45 64.59
C SER A 13 -53.75 25.33 64.30
N THR A 14 -52.84 24.81 63.47
CA THR A 14 -52.00 25.45 62.41
C THR A 14 -51.69 26.97 62.44
N SER A 15 -50.40 27.37 62.41
CA SER A 15 -49.82 28.29 61.38
C SER A 15 -48.29 28.58 61.49
N SER A 16 -47.60 28.57 60.33
CA SER A 16 -46.41 29.36 59.89
C SER A 16 -45.29 29.82 60.84
N TYR A 17 -44.06 29.33 60.55
CA TYR A 17 -42.75 30.00 60.29
C TYR A 17 -42.44 31.44 60.77
N PRO A 18 -41.14 31.85 60.86
CA PRO A 18 -39.86 31.12 60.65
C PRO A 18 -39.03 31.09 61.96
N TRP A 19 -37.69 30.96 62.08
CA TRP A 19 -36.52 30.87 61.18
C TRP A 19 -35.36 30.13 61.89
N SER A 20 -34.31 29.71 61.15
CA SER A 20 -33.01 29.28 61.73
C SER A 20 -31.87 29.38 60.69
N VAL A 21 -30.61 29.45 61.14
CA VAL A 21 -29.44 29.77 60.31
C VAL A 21 -28.87 28.56 59.57
N THR A 22 -28.59 28.70 58.28
CA THR A 22 -27.77 27.78 57.47
C THR A 22 -26.62 28.52 56.79
N MET A 23 -25.38 28.23 57.18
CA MET A 23 -24.18 28.80 56.54
C MET A 23 -23.60 27.85 55.48
N ARG A 24 -23.71 28.27 54.21
CA ARG A 24 -22.89 27.92 53.02
C ARG A 24 -22.13 26.58 53.03
N THR A 25 -22.58 25.64 52.19
CA THR A 25 -21.88 24.38 51.86
C THR A 25 -21.51 24.30 50.37
N GLU A 26 -21.07 25.40 49.76
CA GLU A 26 -21.04 25.56 48.28
C GLU A 26 -19.66 25.31 47.62
N TYR A 27 -18.59 25.11 48.38
CA TYR A 27 -17.21 25.04 47.86
C TYR A 27 -16.70 23.64 47.47
N ARG A 28 -17.57 22.61 47.41
CA ARG A 28 -17.16 21.22 47.12
C ARG A 28 -17.65 20.63 45.79
N LEU A 29 -18.61 21.26 45.09
CA LEU A 29 -19.15 20.71 43.83
C LEU A 29 -18.37 21.14 42.58
N THR A 30 -17.82 22.36 42.57
CA THR A 30 -17.16 22.97 41.40
C THR A 30 -15.84 22.31 40.98
N TYR A 31 -15.14 21.63 41.89
CA TYR A 31 -13.91 20.92 41.56
C TYR A 31 -14.15 19.56 40.89
N LEU A 32 -15.27 18.89 41.17
CA LEU A 32 -15.57 17.58 40.59
C LEU A 32 -15.99 17.69 39.11
N SER A 33 -16.75 18.72 38.75
CA SER A 33 -17.08 18.99 37.35
C SER A 33 -15.87 19.42 36.52
N ALA A 34 -14.93 20.19 37.12
CA ALA A 34 -13.69 20.59 36.45
C ALA A 34 -12.79 19.39 36.11
N ILE A 35 -12.65 18.43 37.02
CA ILE A 35 -11.85 17.21 36.78
C ILE A 35 -12.52 16.29 35.77
N LEU A 36 -13.86 16.14 35.83
CA LEU A 36 -14.60 15.30 34.88
C LEU A 36 -14.53 15.86 33.45
N GLY A 37 -14.61 17.18 33.28
CA GLY A 37 -14.44 17.85 31.98
C GLY A 37 -13.04 17.71 31.39
N LEU A 38 -12.00 17.66 32.24
CA LEU A 38 -10.61 17.46 31.82
C LEU A 38 -10.33 16.02 31.35
N ALA A 39 -10.96 15.02 31.98
CA ALA A 39 -10.78 13.61 31.62
C ALA A 39 -11.34 13.27 30.23
N VAL A 40 -12.44 13.91 29.80
CA VAL A 40 -13.08 13.65 28.49
C VAL A 40 -12.22 14.18 27.32
N TRP A 41 -11.39 15.20 27.53
CA TRP A 41 -10.45 15.72 26.51
C TRP A 41 -9.21 14.83 26.27
N LEU A 42 -9.03 13.76 27.06
CA LEU A 42 -7.94 12.79 26.91
C LEU A 42 -8.39 11.46 26.27
N LEU A 43 -9.62 11.43 25.75
CA LEU A 43 -10.22 10.27 25.06
C LEU A 43 -10.44 10.51 23.56
N THR A 44 -9.71 11.45 22.96
CA THR A 44 -9.43 11.39 21.52
C THR A 44 -8.71 10.07 21.24
N PRO A 45 -9.26 9.16 20.41
CA PRO A 45 -8.45 8.05 19.91
C PRO A 45 -7.28 8.65 19.14
N ALA A 46 -6.09 8.08 19.31
CA ALA A 46 -5.02 8.30 18.36
C ALA A 46 -5.45 7.65 17.04
N ILE A 47 -6.06 8.44 16.15
CA ILE A 47 -6.25 8.06 14.75
C ILE A 47 -4.84 7.96 14.18
N GLY A 48 -4.29 6.74 14.19
CA GLY A 48 -3.04 6.46 13.50
C GLY A 48 -3.27 6.75 12.03
N LEU A 49 -2.49 7.68 11.47
CA LEU A 49 -2.58 8.07 10.07
C LEU A 49 -2.56 6.82 9.20
N ALA A 50 -3.63 6.60 8.44
CA ALA A 50 -3.79 5.41 7.62
C ALA A 50 -2.85 5.51 6.42
N GLN A 51 -1.60 5.07 6.61
CA GLN A 51 -0.56 5.04 5.58
C GLN A 51 -1.12 4.38 4.31
N PRO A 52 -1.23 5.07 3.16
CA PRO A 52 -1.77 4.47 1.96
C PRO A 52 -0.83 3.40 1.40
N ARG A 53 -1.40 2.39 0.73
CA ARG A 53 -0.66 1.32 0.06
C ARG A 53 -0.13 1.84 -1.28
N VAL A 54 1.19 1.80 -1.47
CA VAL A 54 1.86 2.30 -2.68
C VAL A 54 2.63 1.18 -3.36
N ALA A 55 2.37 0.96 -4.65
CA ALA A 55 3.24 0.18 -5.53
C ALA A 55 4.21 1.12 -6.26
N VAL A 56 5.47 0.70 -6.46
CA VAL A 56 6.47 1.47 -7.23
C VAL A 56 6.88 0.67 -8.45
N MET A 57 6.66 1.24 -9.63
CA MET A 57 7.04 0.65 -10.91
C MET A 57 8.53 0.87 -11.20
N ASN A 58 9.10 0.04 -12.08
CA ASN A 58 10.42 0.29 -12.64
C ASN A 58 10.39 1.62 -13.42
N PHE A 59 11.36 2.51 -13.21
CA PHE A 59 11.41 3.74 -13.98
C PHE A 59 11.96 3.53 -15.39
N GLU A 60 11.46 4.29 -16.36
CA GLU A 60 12.05 4.33 -17.70
C GLU A 60 13.46 4.95 -17.64
N ASN A 61 14.42 4.38 -18.39
CA ASN A 61 15.72 5.02 -18.60
C ASN A 61 15.69 5.81 -19.92
N ASN A 62 15.16 7.04 -19.87
CA ASN A 62 15.07 7.96 -21.00
C ASN A 62 16.33 8.83 -21.18
N SER A 63 17.36 8.60 -20.35
CA SER A 63 18.65 9.27 -20.47
C SER A 63 19.42 8.85 -21.74
N THR A 64 20.41 9.65 -22.12
CA THR A 64 21.35 9.29 -23.20
C THR A 64 22.31 8.15 -22.80
N TRP A 65 22.40 7.79 -21.52
CA TRP A 65 23.39 6.85 -20.99
C TRP A 65 22.89 5.40 -20.95
N ARG A 66 22.63 4.84 -22.13
CA ARG A 66 22.10 3.46 -22.32
C ARG A 66 22.98 2.32 -21.77
N TYR A 67 24.18 2.58 -21.25
CA TYR A 67 25.12 1.53 -20.81
C TYR A 67 24.59 0.66 -19.65
N TRP A 68 23.76 1.22 -18.77
CA TRP A 68 23.12 0.46 -17.67
C TRP A 68 21.71 -0.07 -18.00
N GLY A 69 21.14 0.31 -19.16
CA GLY A 69 19.82 -0.15 -19.60
C GLY A 69 18.73 0.03 -18.53
N ASP A 70 17.86 -0.97 -18.40
CA ASP A 70 16.71 -0.96 -17.50
C ASP A 70 17.10 -1.18 -16.02
N ASN A 71 18.31 -1.70 -15.75
CA ASN A 71 18.83 -1.90 -14.40
C ASN A 71 18.93 -0.58 -13.62
N LEU A 72 19.18 0.54 -14.32
CA LEU A 72 19.21 1.87 -13.69
C LEU A 72 17.83 2.28 -13.15
N GLY A 73 16.77 2.01 -13.92
CA GLY A 73 15.38 2.30 -13.54
C GLY A 73 14.87 1.39 -12.43
N ALA A 74 15.27 0.12 -12.44
CA ALA A 74 15.02 -0.81 -11.32
C ALA A 74 15.73 -0.36 -10.03
N ALA A 75 17.02 0.00 -10.12
CA ALA A 75 17.79 0.45 -8.97
C ALA A 75 17.28 1.79 -8.38
N ALA A 76 16.78 2.70 -9.23
CA ALA A 76 16.14 3.93 -8.79
C ALA A 76 14.83 3.66 -8.04
N ALA A 77 14.02 2.72 -8.52
CA ALA A 77 12.80 2.27 -7.84
C ALA A 77 13.11 1.61 -6.48
N ASP A 78 14.13 0.75 -6.40
CA ASP A 78 14.57 0.11 -5.14
C ASP A 78 15.03 1.13 -4.10
N GLU A 79 15.83 2.13 -4.49
CA GLU A 79 16.29 3.18 -3.60
C GLU A 79 15.11 4.08 -3.16
N LEU A 80 14.17 4.44 -4.06
CA LEU A 80 12.98 5.21 -3.68
C LEU A 80 12.08 4.44 -2.69
N VAL A 81 11.80 3.16 -2.94
CA VAL A 81 11.07 2.30 -1.98
C VAL A 81 11.80 2.28 -0.63
N THR A 82 13.11 2.12 -0.65
CA THR A 82 13.97 2.12 0.55
C THR A 82 13.95 3.46 1.29
N GLN A 83 13.76 4.59 0.60
CA GLN A 83 13.64 5.91 1.23
C GLN A 83 12.22 6.22 1.73
N LEU A 84 11.17 5.91 0.97
CA LEU A 84 9.78 6.05 1.40
C LEU A 84 9.45 5.18 2.63
N LEU A 85 10.05 3.99 2.74
CA LEU A 85 9.96 3.17 3.96
C LEU A 85 10.60 3.84 5.18
N LYS A 86 11.69 4.62 5.02
CA LYS A 86 12.35 5.34 6.11
C LYS A 86 11.54 6.54 6.61
N THR A 87 10.65 7.12 5.79
CA THR A 87 9.80 8.25 6.24
C THR A 87 8.63 7.79 7.12
N GLY A 88 8.24 6.51 7.03
CA GLY A 88 7.07 5.98 7.74
C GLY A 88 5.75 6.57 7.26
N SER A 89 5.70 7.14 6.04
CA SER A 89 4.51 7.78 5.48
C SER A 89 3.61 6.83 4.68
N TYR A 90 4.16 5.70 4.21
CA TYR A 90 3.54 4.83 3.22
C TYR A 90 3.72 3.34 3.57
N ARG A 91 2.78 2.49 3.13
CA ARG A 91 2.94 1.03 3.14
C ARG A 91 3.28 0.57 1.73
N MET A 92 4.47 0.01 1.53
CA MET A 92 4.92 -0.38 0.19
C MET A 92 4.44 -1.79 -0.19
N ILE A 93 4.11 -2.00 -1.46
CA ILE A 93 3.92 -3.33 -2.04
C ILE A 93 5.30 -3.91 -2.42
N GLU A 94 5.52 -5.19 -2.12
CA GLU A 94 6.75 -5.90 -2.48
C GLU A 94 6.92 -6.02 -3.99
N ARG A 95 8.13 -5.73 -4.51
CA ARG A 95 8.41 -5.79 -5.95
C ARG A 95 8.23 -7.19 -6.55
N SER A 96 8.32 -8.25 -5.75
CA SER A 96 8.02 -9.63 -6.17
C SER A 96 6.52 -9.85 -6.49
N GLN A 97 5.61 -9.18 -5.78
CA GLN A 97 4.17 -9.23 -6.07
C GLN A 97 3.86 -8.47 -7.37
N LEU A 98 4.46 -7.28 -7.53
CA LEU A 98 4.37 -6.49 -8.77
C LEU A 98 4.95 -7.25 -9.97
N ALA A 99 6.07 -7.95 -9.82
CA ALA A 99 6.66 -8.77 -10.87
C ALA A 99 5.79 -9.98 -11.27
N ALA A 100 5.11 -10.61 -10.30
CA ALA A 100 4.15 -11.67 -10.59
C ALA A 100 2.96 -11.15 -11.41
N VAL A 101 2.34 -10.05 -10.98
CA VAL A 101 1.22 -9.42 -11.72
C VAL A 101 1.63 -8.98 -13.13
N LEU A 102 2.81 -8.40 -13.31
CA LEU A 102 3.30 -8.05 -14.66
C LEU A 102 3.45 -9.28 -15.57
N ALA A 103 3.99 -10.38 -15.04
CA ALA A 103 4.14 -11.63 -15.78
C ALA A 103 2.78 -12.29 -16.13
N GLU A 104 1.79 -12.19 -15.24
CA GLU A 104 0.42 -12.68 -15.49
C GLU A 104 -0.34 -11.86 -16.55
N GLN A 105 -0.05 -10.57 -16.69
CA GLN A 105 -0.67 -9.70 -17.67
C GLN A 105 0.02 -9.71 -19.06
N ASP A 106 1.09 -10.52 -19.24
CA ASP A 106 2.04 -10.46 -20.37
C ASP A 106 2.61 -9.04 -20.62
N LEU A 107 2.62 -8.21 -19.57
CA LEU A 107 3.16 -6.86 -19.60
C LEU A 107 4.66 -6.92 -19.35
N GLY A 108 5.42 -6.93 -20.44
CA GLY A 108 6.88 -6.89 -20.42
C GLY A 108 7.43 -5.74 -19.55
N ALA A 109 8.65 -5.93 -19.02
CA ALA A 109 9.25 -5.05 -18.01
C ALA A 109 9.61 -3.61 -18.47
N SER A 110 9.08 -3.16 -19.61
CA SER A 110 9.16 -1.78 -20.08
C SER A 110 8.41 -0.83 -19.13
N GLY A 111 9.12 0.14 -18.54
CA GLY A 111 8.53 1.12 -17.62
C GLY A 111 7.49 2.07 -18.24
N ALA A 112 7.36 2.07 -19.58
CA ALA A 112 6.41 2.87 -20.35
C ALA A 112 4.96 2.34 -20.21
N VAL A 113 4.43 2.42 -19.00
CA VAL A 113 3.07 2.06 -18.62
C VAL A 113 2.26 3.35 -18.45
N ASP A 114 1.17 3.52 -19.21
CA ASP A 114 0.31 4.69 -19.04
C ASP A 114 -0.46 4.67 -17.72
N ALA A 115 -1.05 5.81 -17.33
CA ALA A 115 -1.72 5.96 -16.04
C ALA A 115 -2.90 4.97 -15.84
N SER A 116 -3.60 4.58 -16.91
CA SER A 116 -4.72 3.63 -16.84
C SER A 116 -4.25 2.19 -16.66
N ALA A 117 -3.21 1.77 -17.39
CA ALA A 117 -2.58 0.47 -17.24
C ALA A 117 -1.89 0.33 -15.85
N ALA A 118 -1.20 1.39 -15.40
CA ALA A 118 -0.58 1.45 -14.09
C ALA A 118 -1.64 1.36 -12.98
N ALA A 119 -2.72 2.13 -13.07
CA ALA A 119 -3.83 2.06 -12.12
C ALA A 119 -4.46 0.66 -12.07
N ASN A 120 -4.57 -0.03 -13.21
CA ASN A 120 -5.04 -1.41 -13.27
C ASN A 120 -4.10 -2.37 -12.51
N ILE A 121 -2.79 -2.32 -12.77
CA ILE A 121 -1.77 -3.11 -12.04
C ILE A 121 -1.82 -2.83 -10.54
N GLY A 122 -1.92 -1.56 -10.14
CA GLY A 122 -2.03 -1.16 -8.75
C GLY A 122 -3.27 -1.74 -8.06
N ARG A 123 -4.41 -1.78 -8.77
CA ARG A 123 -5.65 -2.41 -8.28
C ARG A 123 -5.53 -3.92 -8.12
N LEU A 124 -4.88 -4.62 -9.06
CA LEU A 124 -4.57 -6.05 -8.92
C LEU A 124 -3.73 -6.35 -7.67
N LEU A 125 -2.83 -5.44 -7.28
CA LEU A 125 -1.99 -5.54 -6.08
C LEU A 125 -2.70 -5.08 -4.78
N GLY A 126 -3.90 -4.51 -4.87
CA GLY A 126 -4.56 -3.82 -3.75
C GLY A 126 -3.80 -2.58 -3.28
N ALA A 127 -2.95 -2.00 -4.12
CA ALA A 127 -2.41 -0.67 -3.88
C ALA A 127 -3.51 0.38 -4.06
N GLN A 128 -3.42 1.48 -3.32
CA GLN A 128 -4.31 2.64 -3.43
C GLN A 128 -3.69 3.71 -4.34
N LEU A 129 -2.36 3.70 -4.43
CA LEU A 129 -1.55 4.55 -5.29
C LEU A 129 -0.52 3.69 -6.02
N ILE A 130 -0.20 4.06 -7.26
CA ILE A 130 0.96 3.53 -7.98
C ILE A 130 1.87 4.67 -8.41
N LEU A 131 3.16 4.47 -8.23
CA LEU A 131 4.20 5.44 -8.51
C LEU A 131 4.95 5.01 -9.77
N THR A 132 4.83 5.80 -10.83
CA THR A 132 5.54 5.63 -12.11
C THR A 132 6.54 6.77 -12.30
N GLY A 133 7.47 6.64 -13.24
CA GLY A 133 8.49 7.67 -13.44
C GLY A 133 9.53 7.32 -14.49
N SER A 134 10.40 8.27 -14.77
CA SER A 134 11.45 8.16 -15.77
C SER A 134 12.67 8.98 -15.39
N ILE A 135 13.85 8.39 -15.56
CA ILE A 135 15.15 9.06 -15.44
C ILE A 135 15.39 9.78 -16.78
N THR A 136 15.04 11.07 -16.83
CA THR A 136 15.08 11.89 -18.06
C THR A 136 16.46 12.45 -18.34
N GLN A 137 17.26 12.70 -17.31
CA GLN A 137 18.70 12.97 -17.46
C GLN A 137 19.50 12.04 -16.55
N PHE A 138 20.55 11.46 -17.14
CA PHE A 138 21.66 10.86 -16.40
C PHE A 138 22.93 11.05 -17.22
N SER A 139 23.89 11.78 -16.68
CA SER A 139 25.18 12.06 -17.33
C SER A 139 26.32 11.93 -16.32
N ILE A 140 27.51 11.53 -16.79
CA ILE A 140 28.75 11.58 -16.00
C ILE A 140 29.83 12.28 -16.84
N GLU A 141 30.15 13.52 -16.49
CA GLU A 141 31.32 14.21 -17.03
C GLU A 141 32.56 13.85 -16.21
N THR A 142 33.72 13.63 -16.84
CA THR A 142 34.99 13.37 -16.15
C THR A 142 36.13 14.20 -16.73
N VAL A 143 36.73 15.03 -15.89
CA VAL A 143 37.84 15.92 -16.21
C VAL A 143 39.10 15.38 -15.52
N SER A 144 40.10 15.00 -16.33
CA SER A 144 41.37 14.46 -15.83
C SER A 144 42.55 15.37 -16.16
N VAL A 145 43.40 15.65 -15.15
CA VAL A 145 44.56 16.54 -15.26
C VAL A 145 45.80 15.83 -14.72
N GLY A 146 46.89 15.79 -15.49
CA GLY A 146 48.12 15.13 -15.06
C GLY A 146 49.37 15.61 -15.78
N PHE A 147 50.52 15.45 -15.12
CA PHE A 147 51.84 15.85 -15.60
C PHE A 147 52.91 14.88 -15.08
N ARG A 148 53.82 14.42 -15.96
CA ARG A 148 54.95 13.52 -15.63
C ARG A 148 54.59 12.29 -14.79
N GLY A 149 53.39 11.73 -14.99
CA GLY A 149 52.93 10.52 -14.31
C GLY A 149 52.38 10.74 -12.90
N LEU A 150 52.08 11.99 -12.52
CA LEU A 150 51.21 12.34 -11.39
C LEU A 150 49.97 13.05 -11.95
N GLY A 151 48.78 12.74 -11.44
CA GLY A 151 47.56 13.47 -11.81
C GLY A 151 46.35 13.02 -11.01
N GLY A 152 45.18 13.56 -11.38
CA GLY A 152 43.90 13.20 -10.79
C GLY A 152 42.73 13.38 -11.74
N SER A 153 41.65 12.68 -11.43
CA SER A 153 40.35 12.70 -12.09
C SER A 153 39.34 13.43 -11.19
N ARG A 154 38.47 14.27 -11.77
CA ARG A 154 37.24 14.74 -11.12
C ARG A 154 36.06 14.34 -12.00
N SER A 155 35.11 13.65 -11.42
CA SER A 155 33.88 13.22 -12.09
C SER A 155 32.68 13.91 -11.47
N LYS A 156 31.71 14.24 -12.32
CA LYS A 156 30.45 14.90 -11.96
C LYS A 156 29.31 14.11 -12.58
N ALA A 157 28.43 13.54 -11.75
CA ALA A 157 27.13 13.07 -12.21
C ALA A 157 26.08 14.18 -12.08
N GLU A 158 25.17 14.20 -13.05
CA GLU A 158 23.91 14.93 -13.00
C GLU A 158 22.75 13.96 -13.29
N THR A 159 21.71 14.00 -12.47
CA THR A 159 20.50 13.19 -12.58
C THR A 159 19.27 14.09 -12.59
N ILE A 160 18.30 13.79 -13.45
CA ILE A 160 16.92 14.28 -13.32
C ILE A 160 15.99 13.06 -13.34
N LEU A 161 15.12 13.00 -12.33
CA LEU A 161 14.13 11.93 -12.13
C LEU A 161 12.74 12.55 -12.05
N ASP A 162 11.91 12.27 -13.06
CA ASP A 162 10.51 12.68 -13.08
C ASP A 162 9.62 11.56 -12.55
N VAL A 163 8.78 11.85 -11.56
CA VAL A 163 7.90 10.89 -10.87
C VAL A 163 6.45 11.35 -10.93
N ARG A 164 5.53 10.38 -11.08
CA ARG A 164 4.07 10.56 -11.08
C ARG A 164 3.45 9.62 -10.05
N LEU A 165 2.49 10.14 -9.29
CA LEU A 165 1.70 9.40 -8.33
C LEU A 165 0.27 9.30 -8.84
N VAL A 166 -0.19 8.08 -9.14
CA VAL A 166 -1.45 7.79 -9.83
C VAL A 166 -2.42 7.08 -8.88
N ASP A 167 -3.66 7.52 -8.87
CA ASP A 167 -4.77 6.87 -8.18
C ASP A 167 -5.17 5.57 -8.90
N THR A 168 -5.23 4.44 -8.19
CA THR A 168 -5.52 3.13 -8.78
C THR A 168 -7.00 2.89 -9.06
N THR A 169 -7.88 3.70 -8.46
CA THR A 169 -9.33 3.63 -8.60
C THR A 169 -9.80 4.50 -9.76
N THR A 170 -9.29 5.73 -9.89
CA THR A 170 -9.69 6.68 -10.96
C THR A 170 -8.76 6.69 -12.17
N GLY A 171 -7.48 6.32 -12.01
CA GLY A 171 -6.45 6.48 -13.03
C GLY A 171 -5.89 7.90 -13.16
N GLU A 172 -6.26 8.82 -12.25
CA GLU A 172 -5.80 10.21 -12.28
C GLU A 172 -4.40 10.39 -11.67
N ILE A 173 -3.61 11.29 -12.26
CA ILE A 173 -2.30 11.69 -11.71
C ILE A 173 -2.53 12.72 -10.59
N LEU A 174 -2.47 12.29 -9.33
CA LEU A 174 -2.70 13.16 -8.16
C LEU A 174 -1.51 14.07 -7.81
N MET A 175 -0.32 13.69 -8.29
CA MET A 175 0.93 14.45 -8.13
C MET A 175 1.91 14.10 -9.26
N ALA A 176 2.69 15.08 -9.70
CA ALA A 176 3.90 14.88 -10.49
C ALA A 176 4.99 15.79 -9.93
N GLU A 177 6.19 15.25 -9.72
CA GLU A 177 7.33 15.95 -9.13
C GLU A 177 8.61 15.60 -9.92
N SER A 178 9.59 16.49 -9.90
CA SER A 178 10.90 16.27 -10.50
C SER A 178 12.00 16.42 -9.45
N GLY A 179 12.93 15.47 -9.42
CA GLY A 179 14.11 15.49 -8.56
C GLY A 179 15.37 15.74 -9.37
N GLU A 180 16.13 16.75 -9.00
CA GLU A 180 17.45 17.06 -9.55
C GLU A 180 18.54 16.58 -8.59
N GLY A 181 19.61 15.97 -9.11
CA GLY A 181 20.70 15.44 -8.30
C GLY A 181 22.07 15.68 -8.91
N GLU A 182 22.97 16.29 -8.14
CA GLU A 182 24.39 16.41 -8.50
C GLU A 182 25.26 15.57 -7.56
N LYS A 183 26.25 14.85 -8.11
CA LYS A 183 27.29 14.17 -7.32
C LYS A 183 28.67 14.40 -7.91
N THR A 184 29.58 15.00 -7.14
CA THR A 184 31.01 15.09 -7.49
C THR A 184 31.80 14.01 -6.76
N TRP A 185 32.73 13.34 -7.46
CA TRP A 185 33.80 12.52 -6.86
C TRP A 185 35.11 12.69 -7.65
N GLY A 186 36.16 11.96 -7.28
CA GLY A 186 37.45 12.03 -7.97
C GLY A 186 38.48 11.02 -7.46
N GLY A 187 39.52 10.79 -8.26
CA GLY A 187 40.62 9.85 -8.01
C GLY A 187 41.99 10.47 -8.27
N GLY A 188 43.05 9.72 -7.95
CA GLY A 188 44.44 10.14 -8.15
C GLY A 188 45.27 9.04 -8.80
N PHE A 189 46.24 9.37 -9.65
CA PHE A 189 47.13 8.38 -10.26
C PHE A 189 48.61 8.77 -10.13
N PHE A 190 49.45 7.78 -9.85
CA PHE A 190 50.89 7.95 -9.73
C PHE A 190 51.64 6.77 -10.37
N ARG A 191 52.38 7.05 -11.45
CA ARG A 191 53.29 6.12 -12.14
C ARG A 191 52.72 4.71 -12.35
N SER A 192 51.66 4.62 -13.16
CA SER A 192 50.96 3.37 -13.52
C SER A 192 50.23 2.67 -12.35
N ALA A 193 50.29 3.20 -11.13
CA ALA A 193 49.36 2.84 -10.06
C ALA A 193 48.20 3.85 -10.06
N ASN A 194 46.99 3.35 -10.29
CA ASN A 194 45.76 4.13 -10.14
C ASN A 194 45.33 4.02 -8.66
N VAL A 195 45.12 5.17 -8.01
CA VAL A 195 44.31 5.29 -6.78
C VAL A 195 42.96 5.86 -7.21
N GLU A 196 42.33 5.14 -8.15
CA GLU A 196 40.92 5.28 -8.45
C GLU A 196 40.14 4.68 -7.27
N ARG A 197 38.96 5.20 -6.95
CA ARG A 197 37.90 4.33 -6.42
C ARG A 197 37.25 3.72 -7.63
N ASP A 198 37.21 2.39 -7.71
CA ASP A 198 36.66 1.70 -8.89
C ASP A 198 35.25 2.23 -9.22
N PHE A 199 35.07 2.61 -10.50
CA PHE A 199 33.83 3.20 -11.02
C PHE A 199 32.78 2.11 -11.28
N ASP A 200 32.46 1.38 -10.21
CA ASP A 200 31.54 0.25 -10.22
C ASP A 200 30.07 0.68 -10.31
N ALA A 201 29.16 -0.29 -10.51
CA ALA A 201 27.72 -0.04 -10.58
C ALA A 201 27.13 0.71 -9.35
N GLY A 202 27.79 0.65 -8.18
CA GLY A 202 27.40 1.43 -6.99
C GLY A 202 27.48 2.95 -7.19
N VAL A 203 28.30 3.44 -8.13
CA VAL A 203 28.35 4.86 -8.52
C VAL A 203 27.04 5.32 -9.16
N ALA A 204 26.30 4.42 -9.83
CA ALA A 204 24.97 4.71 -10.36
C ALA A 204 24.00 5.12 -9.25
N GLN A 205 23.87 4.26 -8.23
CA GLN A 205 22.95 4.45 -7.11
C GLN A 205 23.30 5.68 -6.28
N GLU A 206 24.60 5.94 -6.07
CA GLU A 206 25.08 7.10 -5.31
C GLU A 206 24.96 8.43 -6.08
N ALA A 207 24.86 8.38 -7.42
CA ALA A 207 24.54 9.52 -8.28
C ALA A 207 23.04 9.79 -8.38
N LEU A 208 22.20 8.76 -8.42
CA LEU A 208 20.73 8.88 -8.39
C LEU A 208 20.21 9.39 -7.03
N ARG A 209 20.90 9.03 -5.95
CA ARG A 209 20.50 9.28 -4.55
C ARG A 209 19.92 10.68 -4.27
N PRO A 210 20.56 11.82 -4.65
CA PRO A 210 20.07 13.15 -4.26
C PRO A 210 18.74 13.53 -4.94
N ALA A 211 18.53 13.09 -6.20
CA ALA A 211 17.26 13.30 -6.91
C ALA A 211 16.12 12.51 -6.25
N ILE A 212 16.42 11.27 -5.83
CA ILE A 212 15.48 10.40 -5.10
C ILE A 212 15.18 10.97 -3.71
N GLU A 213 16.17 11.54 -3.02
CA GLU A 213 15.99 12.22 -1.73
C GLU A 213 15.04 13.43 -1.87
N GLN A 214 15.23 14.28 -2.88
CA GLN A 214 14.35 15.43 -3.14
C GLN A 214 12.89 15.02 -3.47
N VAL A 215 12.70 13.96 -4.27
CA VAL A 215 11.36 13.42 -4.56
C VAL A 215 10.75 12.82 -3.29
N THR A 216 11.51 12.05 -2.50
CA THR A 216 11.05 11.44 -1.24
C THR A 216 10.60 12.51 -0.24
N GLU A 217 11.40 13.56 -0.03
CA GLU A 217 11.02 14.68 0.84
C GLU A 217 9.73 15.38 0.38
N THR A 218 9.47 15.40 -0.93
CA THR A 218 8.30 16.09 -1.50
C THR A 218 7.04 15.23 -1.46
N LEU A 219 7.16 13.91 -1.66
CA LEU A 219 6.10 12.94 -1.41
C LEU A 219 5.74 12.90 0.09
N ALA A 220 6.74 12.73 0.97
CA ALA A 220 6.52 12.62 2.42
C ALA A 220 5.87 13.87 3.04
N ARG A 221 6.25 15.08 2.60
CA ARG A 221 5.59 16.34 3.00
C ARG A 221 4.13 16.45 2.53
N GLN A 222 3.71 15.60 1.60
CA GLN A 222 2.37 15.59 1.01
C GLN A 222 1.58 14.32 1.35
N ALA A 223 2.14 13.39 2.12
CA ALA A 223 1.54 12.08 2.41
C ALA A 223 0.15 12.17 3.05
N ASP A 224 -0.07 13.15 3.93
CA ASP A 224 -1.36 13.40 4.59
C ASP A 224 -2.50 13.71 3.60
N ARG A 225 -2.20 14.17 2.37
CA ARG A 225 -3.20 14.35 1.30
C ARG A 225 -3.85 13.04 0.83
N PHE A 226 -3.27 11.90 1.22
CA PHE A 226 -3.62 10.56 0.72
C PHE A 226 -3.99 9.58 1.84
N ALA A 227 -4.00 10.02 3.11
CA ALA A 227 -4.32 9.17 4.26
C ALA A 227 -5.79 8.72 4.28
N ASP A 228 -6.69 9.53 3.73
CA ASP A 228 -8.14 9.25 3.68
C ASP A 228 -8.58 8.49 2.40
N LEU A 229 -7.64 7.98 1.59
CA LEU A 229 -7.97 7.16 0.42
C LEU A 229 -8.62 5.84 0.86
N GLU A 230 -9.71 5.46 0.19
CA GLU A 230 -10.41 4.20 0.48
C GLU A 230 -9.48 2.98 0.27
N PRO A 231 -9.56 1.93 1.10
CA PRO A 231 -8.75 0.73 0.90
C PRO A 231 -9.14 0.00 -0.39
N VAL A 232 -8.18 -0.16 -1.29
CA VAL A 232 -8.37 -0.99 -2.49
C VAL A 232 -8.13 -2.46 -2.11
N GLU A 233 -9.19 -3.25 -2.14
CA GLU A 233 -9.10 -4.70 -2.05
C GLU A 233 -8.60 -5.26 -3.40
N PRO A 234 -7.57 -6.13 -3.42
CA PRO A 234 -7.20 -6.83 -4.64
C PRO A 234 -8.35 -7.77 -5.05
N PRO A 235 -8.56 -8.02 -6.36
CA PRO A 235 -9.57 -8.97 -6.79
C PRO A 235 -9.29 -10.36 -6.19
N ALA A 236 -10.35 -11.07 -5.81
CA ALA A 236 -10.23 -12.41 -5.29
C ALA A 236 -9.52 -13.32 -6.33
N PRO A 237 -8.56 -14.16 -5.91
CA PRO A 237 -7.85 -15.05 -6.83
C PRO A 237 -8.86 -16.01 -7.48
N VAL A 238 -8.87 -16.05 -8.81
CA VAL A 238 -9.85 -16.83 -9.58
C VAL A 238 -9.80 -18.29 -9.13
N ALA A 239 -10.91 -18.76 -8.56
CA ALA A 239 -10.99 -20.12 -8.04
C ALA A 239 -11.00 -21.10 -9.22
N GLN A 240 -10.04 -22.02 -9.25
CA GLN A 240 -9.79 -22.90 -10.41
C GLN A 240 -9.36 -24.31 -10.00
N ILE A 241 -9.63 -25.26 -10.89
CA ILE A 241 -9.10 -26.61 -10.86
C ILE A 241 -7.66 -26.60 -11.39
N VAL A 242 -6.69 -26.86 -10.52
CA VAL A 242 -5.24 -26.84 -10.81
C VAL A 242 -4.63 -28.25 -10.90
N GLY A 243 -5.46 -29.27 -11.06
CA GLY A 243 -5.03 -30.64 -11.33
C GLY A 243 -6.15 -31.66 -11.19
N ALA A 244 -5.99 -32.82 -11.81
CA ALA A 244 -6.84 -33.99 -11.60
C ALA A 244 -6.00 -35.28 -11.47
N ASN A 245 -6.34 -36.16 -10.53
CA ASN A 245 -5.75 -37.48 -10.41
C ASN A 245 -6.73 -38.49 -9.77
N ASP A 246 -6.82 -39.71 -10.31
CA ASP A 246 -7.64 -40.82 -9.78
C ASP A 246 -9.10 -40.44 -9.42
N GLY A 247 -9.73 -39.58 -10.25
CA GLY A 247 -11.10 -39.09 -10.05
C GLY A 247 -11.26 -38.00 -8.97
N SER A 248 -10.16 -37.58 -8.35
CA SER A 248 -10.09 -36.42 -7.45
C SER A 248 -9.55 -35.20 -8.19
N PHE A 249 -10.05 -34.02 -7.82
CA PHE A 249 -9.68 -32.73 -8.40
C PHE A 249 -9.04 -31.83 -7.35
N TYR A 250 -7.99 -31.11 -7.73
CA TYR A 250 -7.27 -30.19 -6.85
C TYR A 250 -7.67 -28.76 -7.18
N ILE A 251 -8.06 -27.97 -6.18
CA ILE A 251 -8.47 -26.57 -6.36
C ILE A 251 -7.52 -25.61 -5.64
N ASN A 252 -7.32 -24.41 -6.18
CA ASN A 252 -6.42 -23.37 -5.64
C ASN A 252 -7.00 -22.61 -4.42
N GLN A 253 -7.94 -23.21 -3.69
CA GLN A 253 -8.67 -22.62 -2.57
C GLN A 253 -8.55 -23.56 -1.36
N GLY A 254 -8.15 -23.05 -0.19
CA GLY A 254 -7.91 -23.86 1.01
C GLY A 254 -8.33 -23.19 2.31
N GLU A 255 -7.74 -23.62 3.43
CA GLU A 255 -8.01 -23.07 4.78
C GLU A 255 -7.78 -21.54 4.81
N ASN A 256 -6.78 -21.06 4.07
CA ASN A 256 -6.45 -19.63 3.89
C ASN A 256 -7.57 -18.78 3.27
N LEU A 257 -8.51 -19.40 2.54
CA LEU A 257 -9.65 -18.76 1.88
C LEU A 257 -10.99 -19.28 2.44
N GLY A 258 -10.96 -19.89 3.63
CA GLY A 258 -12.16 -20.29 4.37
C GLY A 258 -12.84 -21.57 3.87
N VAL A 259 -12.19 -22.36 3.01
CA VAL A 259 -12.78 -23.57 2.44
C VAL A 259 -13.03 -24.64 3.52
N ALA A 260 -14.19 -25.30 3.46
CA ALA A 260 -14.59 -26.34 4.42
C ALA A 260 -14.85 -27.71 3.76
N VAL A 261 -14.67 -28.81 4.50
CA VAL A 261 -15.08 -30.16 4.05
C VAL A 261 -16.61 -30.21 3.92
N GLY A 262 -17.10 -30.77 2.81
CA GLY A 262 -18.52 -30.79 2.46
C GLY A 262 -19.04 -29.52 1.79
N GLN A 263 -18.20 -28.47 1.66
CA GLN A 263 -18.53 -27.32 0.81
C GLN A 263 -18.61 -27.76 -0.65
N ARG A 264 -19.52 -27.14 -1.42
CA ARG A 264 -19.70 -27.42 -2.84
C ARG A 264 -19.36 -26.21 -3.71
N PHE A 265 -18.97 -26.49 -4.94
CA PHE A 265 -18.70 -25.49 -5.95
C PHE A 265 -19.31 -25.93 -7.29
N GLU A 266 -19.99 -25.01 -7.98
CA GLU A 266 -20.26 -25.16 -9.41
C GLU A 266 -18.95 -25.10 -10.19
N VAL A 267 -18.83 -25.94 -11.23
CA VAL A 267 -17.72 -25.96 -12.17
C VAL A 267 -18.16 -25.22 -13.43
N VAL A 268 -17.44 -24.14 -13.74
CA VAL A 268 -17.77 -23.17 -14.79
C VAL A 268 -16.67 -23.22 -15.85
N ARG A 269 -17.05 -23.67 -17.05
CA ARG A 269 -16.14 -23.83 -18.19
C ARG A 269 -16.29 -22.67 -19.17
N VAL A 270 -15.18 -22.05 -19.55
CA VAL A 270 -15.14 -21.06 -20.64
C VAL A 270 -15.29 -21.81 -21.96
N ILE A 271 -16.36 -21.51 -22.70
CA ILE A 271 -16.66 -22.13 -24.00
C ILE A 271 -16.24 -21.26 -25.19
N ASP A 272 -16.16 -19.92 -25.00
CA ASP A 272 -15.68 -18.97 -25.99
C ASP A 272 -15.15 -17.69 -25.32
N GLU A 273 -14.29 -16.94 -26.01
CA GLU A 273 -13.75 -15.66 -25.55
C GLU A 273 -14.12 -14.55 -26.54
N ILE A 274 -14.90 -13.56 -26.09
CA ILE A 274 -15.19 -12.37 -26.88
C ILE A 274 -13.95 -11.48 -26.87
N LYS A 275 -13.39 -11.17 -28.04
CA LYS A 275 -12.17 -10.36 -28.18
C LYS A 275 -12.39 -9.10 -29.00
N ASP A 276 -11.60 -8.07 -28.73
CA ASP A 276 -11.57 -6.83 -29.49
C ASP A 276 -10.76 -6.99 -30.81
N ALA A 277 -10.69 -5.93 -31.61
CA ALA A 277 -9.96 -5.92 -32.88
C ALA A 277 -8.43 -6.03 -32.73
N ASN A 278 -7.90 -5.86 -31.51
CA ASN A 278 -6.48 -5.99 -31.17
C ASN A 278 -6.14 -7.36 -30.54
N GLY A 279 -7.15 -8.21 -30.27
CA GLY A 279 -7.01 -9.52 -29.65
C GLY A 279 -7.16 -9.53 -28.12
N VAL A 280 -7.49 -8.39 -27.50
CA VAL A 280 -7.74 -8.28 -26.05
C VAL A 280 -9.06 -8.97 -25.71
N VAL A 281 -9.07 -9.84 -24.69
CA VAL A 281 -10.30 -10.48 -24.20
C VAL A 281 -11.16 -9.43 -23.51
N LEU A 282 -12.38 -9.26 -24.00
CA LEU A 282 -13.40 -8.35 -23.45
C LEU A 282 -14.35 -9.07 -22.49
N ASP A 283 -14.71 -10.32 -22.81
CA ASP A 283 -15.65 -11.12 -22.04
C ASP A 283 -15.44 -12.63 -22.31
N ARG A 284 -16.00 -13.49 -21.47
CA ARG A 284 -15.90 -14.95 -21.56
C ARG A 284 -17.29 -15.58 -21.48
N ILE A 285 -17.66 -16.31 -22.53
CA ILE A 285 -18.91 -17.08 -22.55
C ILE A 285 -18.66 -18.37 -21.76
N THR A 286 -19.49 -18.65 -20.76
CA THR A 286 -19.29 -19.76 -19.83
C THR A 286 -20.54 -20.61 -19.63
N ASP A 287 -20.36 -21.93 -19.57
CA ASP A 287 -21.40 -22.88 -19.15
C ASP A 287 -21.04 -23.51 -17.78
N THR A 288 -22.03 -23.74 -16.92
CA THR A 288 -21.87 -24.63 -15.74
C THR A 288 -21.90 -26.09 -16.22
N VAL A 289 -20.80 -26.81 -16.01
CA VAL A 289 -20.59 -28.18 -16.53
C VAL A 289 -20.66 -29.28 -15.47
N GLY A 290 -20.66 -28.93 -14.18
CA GLY A 290 -20.75 -29.88 -13.08
C GLY A 290 -20.68 -29.24 -11.70
N VAL A 291 -20.61 -30.08 -10.67
CA VAL A 291 -20.50 -29.70 -9.26
C VAL A 291 -19.42 -30.54 -8.57
N LEU A 292 -18.52 -29.87 -7.87
CA LEU A 292 -17.52 -30.45 -6.98
C LEU A 292 -17.99 -30.39 -5.53
N GLU A 293 -17.65 -31.41 -4.73
CA GLU A 293 -17.73 -31.39 -3.26
C GLU A 293 -16.34 -31.58 -2.65
N VAL A 294 -15.99 -30.75 -1.66
CA VAL A 294 -14.70 -30.78 -0.98
C VAL A 294 -14.62 -31.98 -0.04
N THR A 295 -13.72 -32.92 -0.32
CA THR A 295 -13.49 -34.10 0.54
C THR A 295 -12.37 -33.87 1.55
N ARG A 296 -11.42 -32.96 1.26
CA ARG A 296 -10.32 -32.61 2.16
C ARG A 296 -9.80 -31.20 1.88
N VAL A 297 -9.64 -30.39 2.93
CA VAL A 297 -8.97 -29.08 2.84
C VAL A 297 -7.47 -29.23 3.18
N LEU A 298 -6.64 -28.36 2.60
CA LEU A 298 -5.23 -28.12 2.90
C LEU A 298 -5.01 -26.61 3.04
N SER A 299 -3.84 -26.19 3.52
CA SER A 299 -3.65 -24.78 3.95
C SER A 299 -3.72 -23.73 2.83
N GLN A 300 -3.54 -24.11 1.56
CA GLN A 300 -3.67 -23.22 0.38
C GLN A 300 -4.42 -23.86 -0.80
N SER A 301 -5.01 -25.04 -0.61
CA SER A 301 -5.70 -25.80 -1.66
C SER A 301 -6.68 -26.79 -1.04
N ALA A 302 -7.51 -27.42 -1.86
CA ALA A 302 -8.38 -28.50 -1.41
C ALA A 302 -8.48 -29.61 -2.45
N ILE A 303 -8.90 -30.79 -1.98
CA ILE A 303 -9.20 -31.96 -2.80
C ILE A 303 -10.72 -32.12 -2.84
N CYS A 304 -11.24 -32.21 -4.05
CA CYS A 304 -12.67 -32.31 -4.34
C CYS A 304 -12.96 -33.59 -5.15
N THR A 305 -14.21 -34.02 -5.12
CA THR A 305 -14.75 -35.05 -6.02
C THR A 305 -15.97 -34.51 -6.75
N VAL A 306 -16.14 -34.89 -8.02
CA VAL A 306 -17.35 -34.55 -8.78
C VAL A 306 -18.54 -35.29 -8.19
N VAL A 307 -19.61 -34.55 -7.89
CA VAL A 307 -20.90 -35.09 -7.42
C VAL A 307 -22.00 -35.00 -8.48
N GLU A 308 -21.84 -34.12 -9.47
CA GLU A 308 -22.74 -33.97 -10.62
C GLU A 308 -21.98 -33.44 -11.85
N GLY A 309 -22.35 -33.85 -13.06
CA GLY A 309 -21.74 -33.40 -14.31
C GLY A 309 -20.28 -33.86 -14.50
N GLU A 310 -19.45 -32.98 -15.06
CA GLU A 310 -18.02 -33.22 -15.35
C GLU A 310 -17.14 -32.06 -14.84
N ALA A 311 -15.83 -32.32 -14.73
CA ALA A 311 -14.83 -31.32 -14.37
C ALA A 311 -13.48 -31.61 -15.06
N THR A 312 -12.70 -30.57 -15.34
CA THR A 312 -11.39 -30.67 -16.01
C THR A 312 -10.41 -29.65 -15.42
N GLU A 313 -9.12 -29.95 -15.47
CA GLU A 313 -8.06 -28.99 -15.13
C GLU A 313 -8.17 -27.73 -16.01
N GLY A 314 -8.09 -26.55 -15.38
CA GLY A 314 -8.33 -25.25 -16.02
C GLY A 314 -9.77 -24.73 -15.94
N ASP A 315 -10.77 -25.56 -15.56
CA ASP A 315 -12.11 -25.06 -15.28
C ASP A 315 -12.10 -24.11 -14.07
N THR A 316 -12.93 -23.07 -14.12
CA THR A 316 -13.16 -22.13 -13.02
C THR A 316 -14.25 -22.70 -12.08
N ILE A 317 -14.26 -22.30 -10.81
CA ILE A 317 -15.24 -22.79 -9.83
C ILE A 317 -15.88 -21.64 -9.05
N GLN A 318 -17.14 -21.79 -8.63
CA GLN A 318 -17.88 -20.79 -7.85
C GLN A 318 -18.63 -21.47 -6.68
N PRO A 319 -18.65 -20.91 -5.46
CA PRO A 319 -19.27 -21.55 -4.30
C PRO A 319 -20.81 -21.62 -4.41
N LEU A 320 -21.37 -22.72 -3.93
CA LEU A 320 -22.81 -22.99 -3.79
C LEU A 320 -23.34 -22.69 -2.37
#